data_AF-B4HRB8-F1
#
_entry.id   AF-B4HRB8-F1
#
_cell.length_a   1.000
_cell.length_b   1.000
_cell.length_c   1.000
_cell.angle_alpha   90.00
_cell.angle_beta   90.00
_cell.angle_gamma   90.00
#
_symmetry.space_group_name_H-M   'P 1'
#
loop_
_entity.id
_entity.type
_entity.pdbx_description
1 polymer ?
#
loop_
_entity_poly.entity_id
_entity_poly.type
_entity_poly.pdbx_seq_one_letter_code
_entity_poly.pdbx_strand_id
1 'polypeptide(L)'
;MRTGRLLVALIFLGLIVSFRAAKCKAAPKSVQNVHVCCLAPLPNWGVFNRECHKSAIQGSCRLDCIFNASSVLQGNRLIQAKVPMLERAFSSEPTIDVYESNFARCSTVVRSKYQELSPLSRQSDACDRHPLFYSLCAYARLIFTCPEKMWQRNNRMCQEAKAYAKKCPWPALKMFMRNT
;
A
#
# COMPACT_ATOMS: atom_id res chain seq x y z
N MET A 1 -21.84 -4.30 45.03
CA MET A 1 -22.39 -3.77 43.75
C MET A 1 -21.32 -3.14 42.83
N ARG A 2 -20.12 -3.74 42.67
CA ARG A 2 -19.03 -3.18 41.83
C ARG A 2 -18.70 -4.00 40.58
N THR A 3 -19.11 -5.27 40.53
CA THR A 3 -18.86 -6.22 39.43
C THR A 3 -19.80 -6.07 38.23
N GLY A 4 -21.02 -5.57 38.43
CA GLY A 4 -21.99 -5.37 37.34
C GLY A 4 -21.62 -4.26 36.35
N ARG A 5 -20.91 -3.21 36.80
CA ARG A 5 -20.49 -2.10 35.93
C ARG A 5 -19.36 -2.49 34.96
N LEU A 6 -18.48 -3.42 35.37
CA LEU A 6 -17.39 -3.93 34.53
C LEU A 6 -17.90 -4.85 33.41
N LEU A 7 -18.88 -5.70 33.70
CA LEU A 7 -19.52 -6.58 32.71
C LEU A 7 -20.27 -5.80 31.63
N VAL A 8 -20.99 -4.74 32.02
CA VAL A 8 -21.71 -3.87 31.08
C VAL A 8 -20.72 -3.13 30.16
N ALA A 9 -19.62 -2.60 30.69
CA ALA A 9 -18.60 -1.93 29.87
C ALA A 9 -17.95 -2.86 28.83
N LEU A 10 -17.67 -4.13 29.18
CA LEU A 10 -17.09 -5.11 28.27
C LEU A 10 -18.06 -5.52 27.14
N ILE A 11 -19.36 -5.65 27.44
CA ILE A 11 -20.39 -5.96 26.44
C ILE A 11 -20.57 -4.79 25.45
N PHE A 12 -20.57 -3.54 25.93
CA PHE A 12 -20.64 -2.37 25.07
C PHE A 12 -19.40 -2.22 24.17
N LEU A 13 -18.20 -2.51 24.68
CA LEU A 13 -16.96 -2.54 23.88
C LEU A 13 -16.99 -3.61 22.79
N GLY A 14 -17.49 -4.82 23.08
CA GLY A 14 -17.60 -5.92 22.11
C GLY A 14 -18.58 -5.63 20.96
N LEU A 15 -19.70 -4.94 21.25
CA LEU A 15 -20.68 -4.52 20.25
C LEU A 15 -20.11 -3.43 19.32
N ILE A 16 -19.43 -2.42 19.86
CA ILE A 16 -18.88 -1.31 19.06
C ILE A 16 -17.82 -1.79 18.05
N VAL A 17 -16.97 -2.75 18.44
CA VAL A 17 -15.97 -3.36 17.54
C VAL A 17 -16.64 -4.13 16.39
N SER A 18 -17.69 -4.91 16.71
CA SER A 18 -18.42 -5.72 15.74
C SER A 18 -19.16 -4.88 14.70
N PHE A 19 -19.74 -3.75 15.09
CA PHE A 19 -20.46 -2.86 14.16
C PHE A 19 -19.54 -2.15 13.15
N ARG A 20 -18.29 -1.83 13.52
CA ARG A 20 -17.32 -1.26 12.57
C ARG A 20 -16.86 -2.31 11.55
N ALA A 21 -16.64 -3.55 11.98
CA ALA A 21 -16.25 -4.64 11.09
C ALA A 21 -17.35 -5.03 10.08
N ALA A 22 -18.62 -5.01 10.49
CA ALA A 22 -19.75 -5.33 9.61
C ALA A 22 -19.86 -4.39 8.38
N LYS A 23 -19.48 -3.12 8.52
CA LYS A 23 -19.54 -2.11 7.45
C LYS A 23 -18.44 -2.24 6.39
N CYS A 24 -17.49 -3.16 6.56
CA CYS A 24 -16.34 -3.32 5.66
C CYS A 24 -16.31 -4.68 4.94
N LYS A 25 -17.42 -5.44 4.92
CA LYS A 25 -17.45 -6.82 4.39
C LYS A 25 -17.18 -6.94 2.88
N ALA A 26 -17.55 -5.94 2.07
CA ALA A 26 -17.25 -5.94 0.64
C ALA A 26 -16.59 -4.61 0.24
N ALA A 27 -15.33 -4.67 -0.21
CA ALA A 27 -14.65 -3.51 -0.77
C ALA A 27 -15.11 -3.29 -2.23
N PRO A 28 -15.43 -2.06 -2.63
CA PRO A 28 -15.84 -1.79 -4.01
C PRO A 28 -14.65 -1.95 -4.95
N LYS A 29 -14.88 -2.41 -6.19
CA LYS A 29 -13.81 -2.57 -7.20
C LYS A 29 -13.05 -1.27 -7.48
N SER A 30 -13.69 -0.11 -7.28
CA SER A 30 -13.07 1.20 -7.46
C SER A 30 -11.81 1.42 -6.61
N VAL A 31 -11.63 0.71 -5.50
CA VAL A 31 -10.38 0.78 -4.71
C VAL A 31 -9.17 0.17 -5.42
N GLN A 32 -9.37 -0.70 -6.41
CA GLN A 32 -8.29 -1.25 -7.25
C GLN A 32 -7.83 -0.25 -8.32
N ASN A 33 -8.68 0.72 -8.66
CA ASN A 33 -8.48 1.62 -9.79
C ASN A 33 -7.81 2.94 -9.37
N VAL A 34 -6.81 2.86 -8.47
CA VAL A 34 -6.10 4.07 -7.99
C VAL A 34 -5.50 4.87 -9.14
N HIS A 35 -5.02 4.21 -10.20
CA HIS A 35 -4.52 4.85 -11.44
C HIS A 35 -5.58 5.68 -12.18
N VAL A 36 -6.85 5.28 -12.12
CA VAL A 36 -7.96 6.05 -12.72
C VAL A 36 -8.26 7.29 -11.88
N CYS A 37 -7.99 7.23 -10.57
CA CYS A 37 -8.31 8.30 -9.64
C CYS A 37 -7.17 9.29 -9.41
N CYS A 38 -5.94 8.83 -9.51
CA CYS A 38 -4.74 9.64 -9.35
C CYS A 38 -3.88 9.53 -10.60
N LEU A 39 -3.69 10.65 -11.30
CA LEU A 39 -2.83 10.74 -12.47
C LEU A 39 -1.34 10.94 -12.13
N ALA A 40 -0.94 10.70 -10.88
CA ALA A 40 0.48 10.70 -10.53
C ALA A 40 1.20 9.61 -11.33
N PRO A 41 2.41 9.89 -11.86
CA PRO A 41 3.11 8.92 -12.68
C PRO A 41 3.49 7.69 -11.86
N LEU A 42 3.63 6.57 -12.56
CA LEU A 42 4.26 5.38 -12.00
C LEU A 42 5.79 5.56 -11.98
N PRO A 43 6.49 4.97 -11.01
CA PRO A 43 7.96 5.01 -10.97
C PRO A 43 8.55 4.35 -12.21
N ASN A 44 9.51 5.03 -12.85
CA ASN A 44 10.28 4.48 -13.95
C ASN A 44 11.37 3.54 -13.42
N TRP A 45 11.01 2.30 -13.12
CA TRP A 45 11.96 1.27 -12.71
C TRP A 45 12.93 0.82 -13.81
N GLY A 46 12.79 1.33 -15.05
CA GLY A 46 13.73 1.09 -16.14
C GLY A 46 15.12 1.68 -15.88
N VAL A 47 15.22 2.69 -15.03
CA VAL A 47 16.50 3.33 -14.65
C VAL A 47 17.46 2.41 -13.89
N PHE A 48 16.99 1.23 -13.45
CA PHE A 48 17.78 0.18 -12.80
C PHE A 48 18.07 -1.00 -13.74
N ASN A 49 17.80 -0.88 -15.05
CA ASN A 49 18.03 -1.97 -16.00
C ASN A 49 19.48 -2.45 -16.00
N ARG A 50 20.46 -1.55 -15.85
CA ARG A 50 21.87 -1.94 -15.83
C ARG A 50 22.15 -2.94 -14.71
N GLU A 51 21.65 -2.64 -13.50
CA GLU A 51 21.81 -3.46 -12.30
C GLU A 51 20.93 -4.71 -12.32
N CYS A 52 19.71 -4.60 -12.85
CA CYS A 52 18.66 -5.61 -12.68
C CYS A 52 18.19 -6.29 -13.97
N HIS A 53 18.88 -6.14 -15.11
CA HIS A 53 18.50 -6.78 -16.38
C HIS A 53 18.42 -8.31 -16.28
N LYS A 54 19.20 -8.94 -15.40
CA LYS A 54 19.18 -10.40 -15.16
C LYS A 54 18.09 -10.86 -14.20
N SER A 55 17.41 -9.93 -13.51
CA SER A 55 16.31 -10.32 -12.64
C SER A 55 15.20 -10.95 -13.48
N ALA A 56 14.53 -11.97 -12.93
CA ALA A 56 13.44 -12.65 -13.61
C ALA A 56 12.38 -11.63 -14.08
N ILE A 57 11.70 -11.91 -15.19
CA ILE A 57 10.64 -11.05 -15.77
C ILE A 57 9.53 -10.75 -14.74
N GLN A 58 9.41 -11.58 -13.70
CA GLN A 58 8.46 -11.42 -12.61
C GLN A 58 8.70 -10.13 -11.81
N GLY A 59 7.59 -9.43 -11.52
CA GLY A 59 7.64 -8.13 -10.84
C GLY A 59 8.24 -8.18 -9.45
N SER A 60 8.00 -9.27 -8.69
CA SER A 60 8.60 -9.44 -7.35
C SER A 60 10.12 -9.50 -7.39
N CYS A 61 10.69 -10.37 -8.22
CA CYS A 61 12.14 -10.51 -8.37
C CYS A 61 12.82 -9.26 -8.90
N ARG A 62 12.16 -8.55 -9.82
CA ARG A 62 12.67 -7.27 -10.32
C ARG A 62 12.71 -6.21 -9.22
N LEU A 63 11.64 -6.07 -8.43
CA LEU A 63 11.60 -5.13 -7.32
C LEU A 63 12.57 -5.51 -6.20
N ASP A 64 12.75 -6.80 -5.94
CA ASP A 64 13.76 -7.31 -5.01
C ASP A 64 15.18 -6.89 -5.42
N CYS A 65 15.54 -7.10 -6.69
CA CYS A 65 16.81 -6.60 -7.21
C CYS A 65 16.96 -5.07 -7.03
N ILE A 66 15.93 -4.29 -7.38
CA ILE A 66 15.98 -2.82 -7.28
C ILE A 66 16.15 -2.37 -5.83
N PHE A 67 15.42 -2.98 -4.89
CA PHE A 67 15.49 -2.63 -3.48
C PHE A 67 16.85 -2.98 -2.88
N ASN A 68 17.43 -4.11 -3.29
CA ASN A 68 18.79 -4.51 -2.92
C ASN A 68 19.85 -3.57 -3.51
N ALA A 69 19.78 -3.28 -4.81
CA ALA A 69 20.69 -2.35 -5.48
C ALA A 69 20.64 -0.93 -4.87
N SER A 70 19.47 -0.53 -4.36
CA SER A 70 19.28 0.77 -3.72
C SER A 70 19.56 0.75 -2.21
N SER A 71 19.84 -0.41 -1.62
CA SER A 71 20.03 -0.60 -0.18
C SER A 71 18.93 0.07 0.68
N VAL A 72 17.68 -0.03 0.22
CA VAL A 72 16.52 0.58 0.90
C VAL A 72 15.93 -0.32 1.98
N LEU A 73 16.36 -1.59 2.04
CA LEU A 73 15.96 -2.55 3.06
C LEU A 73 17.15 -2.97 3.94
N GLN A 74 16.89 -3.17 5.23
CA GLN A 74 17.73 -3.91 6.17
C GLN A 74 16.96 -5.17 6.59
N GLY A 75 17.31 -6.31 6.00
CA GLY A 75 16.44 -7.49 6.04
C GLY A 75 15.08 -7.13 5.43
N ASN A 76 14.00 -7.29 6.19
CA ASN A 76 12.65 -6.93 5.75
C ASN A 76 12.17 -5.55 6.17
N ARG A 77 13.08 -4.67 6.64
CA ARG A 77 12.73 -3.33 7.16
C ARG A 77 13.15 -2.25 6.18
N LEU A 78 12.22 -1.38 5.80
CA LEU A 78 12.57 -0.13 5.11
C LEU A 78 13.46 0.73 6.01
N ILE A 79 14.71 0.95 5.56
CA ILE A 79 15.62 1.93 6.14
C ILE A 79 15.21 3.27 5.56
N GLN A 80 14.16 3.87 6.14
CA GLN A 80 13.65 5.21 5.85
C GLN A 80 13.78 5.60 4.37
N ALA A 81 12.83 5.11 3.55
CA ALA A 81 12.61 5.39 2.13
C ALA A 81 13.66 6.32 1.49
N LYS A 82 14.88 5.82 1.25
CA LYS A 82 15.97 6.66 0.77
C LYS A 82 15.57 7.30 -0.55
N VAL A 83 15.42 8.62 -0.51
CA VAL A 83 15.07 9.54 -1.61
C VAL A 83 15.81 9.19 -2.92
N PRO A 84 17.11 8.77 -2.93
CA PRO A 84 17.83 8.42 -4.16
C PRO A 84 17.17 7.36 -5.06
N MET A 85 16.50 6.35 -4.49
CA MET A 85 15.80 5.36 -5.32
C MET A 85 14.62 5.99 -6.06
N LEU A 86 13.89 6.89 -5.37
CA LEU A 86 12.72 7.58 -5.91
C LEU A 86 13.13 8.73 -6.84
N GLU A 87 14.19 9.47 -6.53
CA GLU A 87 14.81 10.48 -7.39
C GLU A 87 15.26 9.90 -8.74
N ARG A 88 15.81 8.68 -8.73
CA ARG A 88 16.12 7.98 -9.98
C ARG A 88 14.85 7.62 -10.75
N ALA A 89 13.80 7.20 -10.06
CA ALA A 89 12.58 6.66 -10.67
C ALA A 89 11.55 7.72 -11.08
N PHE A 90 11.62 8.93 -10.54
CA PHE A 90 10.68 10.02 -10.77
C PHE A 90 11.40 11.32 -11.16
N SER A 91 10.74 12.13 -11.98
CA SER A 91 11.30 13.41 -12.45
C SER A 91 10.73 14.64 -11.73
N SER A 92 9.90 14.45 -10.70
CA SER A 92 9.13 15.52 -10.05
C SER A 92 9.18 15.37 -8.53
N GLU A 93 9.78 16.35 -7.83
CA GLU A 93 9.84 16.40 -6.35
C GLU A 93 8.48 16.18 -5.67
N PRO A 94 7.38 16.86 -6.06
CA PRO A 94 6.08 16.62 -5.43
C PRO A 94 5.57 15.18 -5.52
N THR A 95 6.01 14.42 -6.53
CA THR A 95 5.68 12.99 -6.64
C THR A 95 6.59 12.16 -5.75
N ILE A 96 7.89 12.48 -5.70
CA ILE A 96 8.87 11.85 -4.83
C ILE A 96 8.39 11.94 -3.37
N ASP A 97 8.05 13.13 -2.88
CA ASP A 97 7.60 13.37 -1.51
C ASP A 97 6.37 12.52 -1.13
N VAL A 98 5.41 12.42 -2.06
CA VAL A 98 4.19 11.63 -1.86
C VAL A 98 4.52 10.14 -1.75
N TYR A 99 5.36 9.62 -2.63
CA TYR A 99 5.77 8.21 -2.58
C TYR A 99 6.62 7.92 -1.36
N GLU A 100 7.56 8.80 -0.99
CA GLU A 100 8.38 8.67 0.21
C GLU A 100 7.50 8.59 1.48
N SER A 101 6.58 9.54 1.64
CA SER A 101 5.61 9.55 2.75
C SER A 101 4.76 8.28 2.77
N ASN A 102 4.37 7.80 1.60
CA ASN A 102 3.59 6.56 1.48
C ASN A 102 4.41 5.32 1.85
N PHE A 103 5.67 5.21 1.42
CA PHE A 103 6.59 4.14 1.83
C PHE A 103 6.79 4.12 3.34
N ALA A 104 7.04 5.30 3.95
CA ALA A 104 7.20 5.42 5.40
C ALA A 104 5.95 4.90 6.14
N ARG A 105 4.75 5.30 5.72
CA ARG A 105 3.48 4.84 6.30
C ARG A 105 3.20 3.35 6.04
N CYS A 106 3.71 2.80 4.94
CA CYS A 106 3.59 1.39 4.60
C CYS A 106 4.59 0.49 5.33
N SER A 107 5.68 1.05 5.88
CA SER A 107 6.72 0.31 6.61
C SER A 107 6.12 -0.62 7.67
N THR A 108 5.27 -0.08 8.54
CA THR A 108 4.60 -0.84 9.61
C THR A 108 3.53 -1.78 9.08
N VAL A 109 2.77 -1.37 8.05
CA VAL A 109 1.66 -2.17 7.51
C VAL A 109 2.19 -3.46 6.91
N VAL A 110 3.16 -3.38 5.99
CA VAL A 110 3.71 -4.56 5.32
C VAL A 110 4.37 -5.50 6.32
N ARG A 111 5.12 -4.97 7.29
CA ARG A 111 5.77 -5.80 8.32
C ARG A 111 4.78 -6.54 9.21
N SER A 112 3.75 -5.84 9.68
CA SER A 112 2.76 -6.43 10.61
C SER A 112 1.72 -7.31 9.92
N LYS A 113 1.54 -7.14 8.61
CA LYS A 113 0.50 -7.82 7.82
C LYS A 113 1.04 -8.72 6.72
N TYR A 114 2.35 -8.97 6.66
CA TYR A 114 2.98 -9.78 5.63
C TYR A 114 2.27 -11.13 5.42
N GLN A 115 2.00 -11.86 6.51
CA GLN A 115 1.32 -13.16 6.45
C GLN A 115 -0.11 -13.08 5.89
N GLU A 116 -0.80 -11.95 6.06
CA GLU A 116 -2.13 -11.72 5.46
C GLU A 116 -2.04 -11.22 4.01
N LEU A 117 -0.93 -10.60 3.60
CA LEU A 117 -0.68 -10.09 2.24
C LEU A 117 -0.16 -11.17 1.29
N SER A 118 0.74 -12.03 1.77
CA SER A 118 1.36 -13.11 1.00
C SER A 118 0.37 -13.95 0.18
N PRO A 119 -0.73 -14.48 0.75
CA PRO A 119 -1.67 -15.29 -0.02
C PRO A 119 -2.53 -14.49 -1.03
N LEU A 120 -2.46 -13.15 -1.03
CA LEU A 120 -3.19 -12.30 -1.98
C LEU A 120 -2.41 -12.10 -3.28
N SER A 121 -1.09 -12.27 -3.25
CA SER A 121 -0.21 -12.08 -4.40
C SER A 121 -0.13 -13.32 -5.25
N ARG A 122 -0.13 -13.15 -6.58
CA ARG A 122 0.13 -14.25 -7.53
C ARG A 122 1.60 -14.34 -7.95
N GLN A 123 2.45 -13.43 -7.48
CA GLN A 123 3.88 -13.43 -7.81
C GLN A 123 4.58 -14.63 -7.17
N SER A 124 5.73 -15.07 -7.70
CA SER A 124 6.49 -16.20 -7.13
C SER A 124 7.04 -15.91 -5.73
N ASP A 125 7.30 -16.98 -4.96
CA ASP A 125 8.05 -16.98 -3.70
C ASP A 125 9.57 -17.13 -3.92
N ALA A 126 10.03 -17.20 -5.18
CA ALA A 126 11.45 -17.35 -5.52
C ALA A 126 12.33 -16.14 -5.12
N CYS A 127 11.71 -14.99 -4.84
CA CYS A 127 12.38 -13.74 -4.44
C CYS A 127 11.61 -13.11 -3.28
N ASP A 128 12.25 -12.20 -2.54
CA ASP A 128 11.57 -11.54 -1.43
C ASP A 128 10.39 -10.67 -1.95
N ARG A 129 9.19 -10.87 -1.38
CA ARG A 129 7.98 -10.12 -1.74
C ARG A 129 7.81 -8.83 -0.92
N HIS A 130 8.62 -8.57 0.11
CA HIS A 130 8.56 -7.30 0.85
C HIS A 130 8.70 -6.08 -0.08
N PRO A 131 9.68 -6.00 -1.00
CA PRO A 131 9.78 -4.95 -2.02
C PRO A 131 8.50 -4.72 -2.82
N LEU A 132 7.85 -5.80 -3.27
CA LEU A 132 6.58 -5.75 -3.98
C LEU A 132 5.49 -5.15 -3.08
N PHE A 133 5.31 -5.67 -1.87
CA PHE A 133 4.27 -5.20 -0.96
C PHE A 133 4.48 -3.76 -0.51
N TYR A 134 5.72 -3.34 -0.31
CA TYR A 134 6.04 -1.93 -0.05
C TYR A 134 5.62 -1.05 -1.22
N SER A 135 5.99 -1.42 -2.44
CA SER A 135 5.66 -0.66 -3.65
C SER A 135 4.15 -0.57 -3.89
N LEU A 136 3.44 -1.70 -3.79
CA LEU A 136 2.00 -1.77 -3.96
C LEU A 136 1.25 -1.03 -2.85
N CYS A 137 1.69 -1.14 -1.60
CA CYS A 137 1.11 -0.39 -0.50
C CYS A 137 1.31 1.11 -0.72
N ALA A 138 2.51 1.54 -1.08
CA ALA A 138 2.81 2.95 -1.32
C ALA A 138 1.95 3.51 -2.45
N TYR A 139 1.75 2.72 -3.51
CA TYR A 139 0.91 3.08 -4.63
C TYR A 139 -0.59 3.12 -4.26
N ALA A 140 -1.10 2.12 -3.54
CA ALA A 140 -2.48 2.09 -3.05
C ALA A 140 -2.83 3.32 -2.20
N ARG A 141 -1.85 3.85 -1.45
CA ARG A 141 -2.02 5.02 -0.59
C ARG A 141 -2.25 6.33 -1.35
N LEU A 142 -1.98 6.40 -2.65
CA LEU A 142 -2.33 7.57 -3.47
C LEU A 142 -3.83 7.89 -3.40
N ILE A 143 -4.71 6.93 -3.10
CA ILE A 143 -6.12 7.21 -2.84
C ILE A 143 -6.32 8.30 -1.76
N PHE A 144 -5.37 8.44 -0.83
CA PHE A 144 -5.39 9.45 0.23
C PHE A 144 -4.50 10.65 -0.09
N THR A 145 -3.30 10.40 -0.61
CA THR A 145 -2.21 11.38 -0.71
C THR A 145 -1.97 11.91 -2.12
N CYS A 146 -2.78 11.51 -3.11
CA CYS A 146 -2.67 12.03 -4.46
C CYS A 146 -2.72 13.57 -4.46
N PRO A 147 -1.76 14.24 -5.15
CA PRO A 147 -1.80 15.67 -5.30
C PRO A 147 -3.13 16.16 -5.86
N GLU A 148 -3.59 17.28 -5.31
CA GLU A 148 -4.92 17.84 -5.58
C GLU A 148 -5.21 18.13 -7.06
N LYS A 149 -4.17 18.46 -7.83
CA LYS A 149 -4.21 18.73 -9.27
C LYS A 149 -4.24 17.45 -10.13
N MET A 150 -3.81 16.33 -9.56
CA MET A 150 -3.75 15.02 -10.24
C MET A 150 -4.93 14.12 -9.87
N TRP A 151 -5.71 14.50 -8.85
CA TRP A 151 -6.88 13.77 -8.40
C TRP A 151 -8.11 14.05 -9.26
N GLN A 152 -8.80 12.98 -9.69
CA GLN A 152 -10.04 13.06 -10.46
C GLN A 152 -11.24 13.46 -9.58
N ARG A 153 -11.33 14.75 -9.24
CA ARG A 153 -12.35 15.30 -8.32
C ARG A 153 -13.78 15.00 -8.74
N ASN A 154 -14.07 15.08 -10.03
CA ASN A 154 -15.43 14.92 -10.57
C ASN A 154 -15.81 13.45 -10.80
N ASN A 155 -14.87 12.50 -10.62
CA ASN A 155 -15.16 11.08 -10.77
C ASN A 155 -15.76 10.53 -9.47
N ARG A 156 -17.07 10.22 -9.51
CA ARG A 156 -17.82 9.68 -8.37
C ARG A 156 -17.20 8.39 -7.82
N MET A 157 -16.70 7.48 -8.67
CA MET A 157 -16.07 6.23 -8.22
C MET A 157 -14.83 6.50 -7.37
N CYS A 158 -14.09 7.57 -7.67
CA CYS A 158 -12.90 7.96 -6.91
C CYS A 158 -13.26 8.51 -5.54
N GLN A 159 -14.33 9.30 -5.45
CA GLN A 159 -14.85 9.78 -4.16
C GLN A 159 -15.35 8.63 -3.29
N GLU A 160 -16.07 7.68 -3.87
CA GLU A 160 -16.54 6.48 -3.18
C GLU A 160 -15.39 5.58 -2.72
N ALA A 161 -14.39 5.36 -3.58
CA ALA A 161 -13.19 4.60 -3.23
C ALA A 161 -12.43 5.25 -2.07
N LYS A 162 -12.22 6.56 -2.12
CA LYS A 162 -11.55 7.32 -1.05
C LYS A 162 -12.34 7.29 0.25
N ALA A 163 -13.67 7.46 0.19
CA ALA A 163 -14.55 7.38 1.35
C ALA A 163 -14.55 5.98 1.99
N TYR A 164 -14.63 4.93 1.18
CA TYR A 164 -14.54 3.56 1.66
C TYR A 164 -13.17 3.28 2.28
N ALA A 165 -12.07 3.64 1.60
CA ALA A 165 -10.71 3.38 2.08
C ALA A 165 -10.42 4.12 3.40
N LYS A 166 -10.99 5.32 3.61
CA LYS A 166 -10.90 6.04 4.90
C LYS A 166 -11.55 5.25 6.05
N LYS A 167 -12.69 4.61 5.77
CA LYS A 167 -13.47 3.87 6.77
C LYS A 167 -12.96 2.44 6.98
N CYS A 168 -12.46 1.82 5.92
CA CYS A 168 -12.11 0.41 5.83
C CYS A 168 -10.72 0.22 5.21
N PRO A 169 -9.64 0.77 5.82
CA PRO A 169 -8.32 0.84 5.20
C PRO A 169 -7.72 -0.53 4.91
N TRP A 170 -7.85 -1.49 5.85
CA TRP A 170 -7.29 -2.82 5.67
C TRP A 170 -8.04 -3.63 4.59
N PRO A 171 -9.39 -3.73 4.61
CA PRO A 171 -10.14 -4.34 3.51
C PRO A 171 -9.89 -3.68 2.15
N ALA A 172 -9.75 -2.35 2.09
CA ALA A 172 -9.43 -1.64 0.85
C ALA A 172 -8.05 -2.06 0.31
N LEU A 173 -7.03 -2.11 1.17
CA LEU A 173 -5.69 -2.55 0.78
C LEU A 173 -5.68 -4.02 0.32
N LYS A 174 -6.36 -4.92 1.04
CA LYS A 174 -6.47 -6.33 0.60
C LYS A 174 -7.15 -6.45 -0.77
N MET A 175 -8.19 -5.65 -1.02
CA MET A 175 -8.85 -5.63 -2.32
C MET A 175 -7.91 -5.11 -3.41
N PHE A 176 -7.15 -4.05 -3.13
CA PHE A 176 -6.12 -3.54 -4.05
C PHE A 176 -5.09 -4.62 -4.42
N MET A 177 -4.64 -5.40 -3.45
CA MET A 177 -3.60 -6.43 -3.62
C MET A 177 -4.08 -7.71 -4.32
N ARG A 178 -5.39 -7.97 -4.44
CA ARG A 178 -5.94 -9.26 -4.92
C ARG A 178 -5.63 -9.62 -6.37
N ASN A 179 -5.03 -8.73 -7.16
CA ASN A 179 -4.77 -8.90 -8.58
C ASN A 179 -3.32 -8.58 -8.98
N THR A 180 -2.41 -8.54 -8.01
CA THR A 180 -0.97 -8.25 -8.22
C THR A 180 -0.15 -9.51 -8.10
#